data_AF-A0A955J754-F1
#
_entry.id   AF-A0A955J754-F1
#
_cell.length_a   1.000
_cell.length_b   1.000
_cell.length_c   1.000
_cell.angle_alpha   90.00
_cell.angle_beta   90.00
_cell.angle_gamma   90.00
#
_symmetry.space_group_name_H-M   'P 1'
#
loop_
_entity.id
_entity.type
_entity.pdbx_description
1 polymer ?
#
loop_
_entity_poly.entity_id
_entity_poly.type
_entity_poly.pdbx_seq_one_letter_code
_entity_poly.pdbx_strand_id
1 'polypeptide(L)'
;MSARPTTPDELPGIGLRLQALGLDPSELGFAPDEAFPQVYGVLTEWDLGGAVATVMSLRDGSASLYTTSAFGILGGGEHESVRLAAVRHVQVAEDFLPQAVATTDRQHAAGDEVRYWLLTYDGVHLVRGSMAALRSGGDPTRALFVAAQYVLTELRRLVEGAPIS
;
A
#
# COMPACT_ATOMS: atom_id res chain seq x y z
N MET A 1 11.92 -13.89 -33.23
CA MET A 1 10.86 -14.23 -32.26
C MET A 1 10.39 -12.93 -31.64
N SER A 2 9.24 -12.38 -32.06
CA SER A 2 8.66 -11.21 -31.38
C SER A 2 7.93 -11.67 -30.13
N ALA A 3 8.27 -11.11 -28.98
CA ALA A 3 7.53 -11.32 -27.74
C ALA A 3 6.10 -10.80 -27.93
N ARG A 4 5.12 -11.61 -27.49
CA ARG A 4 3.70 -11.23 -27.48
C ARG A 4 3.54 -10.03 -26.52
N PRO A 5 2.80 -8.98 -26.87
CA PRO A 5 2.45 -7.93 -25.91
C PRO A 5 1.62 -8.58 -24.80
N THR A 6 2.09 -8.51 -23.56
CA THR A 6 1.32 -8.87 -22.38
C THR A 6 0.14 -7.91 -22.27
N THR A 7 -1.08 -8.42 -22.17
CA THR A 7 -2.25 -7.55 -21.97
C THR A 7 -2.22 -6.94 -20.57
N PRO A 8 -2.87 -5.78 -20.31
CA PRO A 8 -2.92 -5.19 -18.98
C PRO A 8 -3.46 -6.14 -17.89
N ASP A 9 -4.35 -7.07 -18.26
CA ASP A 9 -4.89 -8.10 -17.36
C ASP A 9 -3.89 -9.21 -16.98
N GLU A 10 -2.73 -9.30 -17.66
CA GLU A 10 -1.69 -10.32 -17.40
C GLU A 10 -0.55 -9.82 -16.49
N LEU A 11 -0.64 -8.59 -15.96
CA LEU A 11 0.38 -8.03 -15.05
C LEU A 11 0.00 -8.36 -13.59
N PRO A 12 0.71 -9.28 -12.90
CA PRO A 12 0.27 -9.84 -11.63
C PRO A 12 0.01 -8.80 -10.52
N GLY A 13 0.74 -7.68 -10.53
CA GLY A 13 0.57 -6.61 -9.55
C GLY A 13 -0.79 -5.91 -9.62
N ILE A 14 -1.42 -5.82 -10.79
CA ILE A 14 -2.77 -5.23 -10.94
C ILE A 14 -3.81 -6.12 -10.25
N GLY A 15 -3.73 -7.44 -10.48
CA GLY A 15 -4.61 -8.42 -9.86
C GLY A 15 -4.46 -8.45 -8.33
N LEU A 16 -3.21 -8.46 -7.84
CA LEU A 16 -2.93 -8.46 -6.39
C LEU A 16 -3.43 -7.20 -5.70
N ARG A 17 -3.31 -6.04 -6.35
CA ARG A 17 -3.85 -4.78 -5.84
C ARG A 17 -5.37 -4.83 -5.72
N LEU A 18 -6.06 -5.39 -6.71
CA LEU A 18 -7.52 -5.54 -6.65
C LEU A 18 -7.96 -6.53 -5.57
N GLN A 19 -7.22 -7.62 -5.39
CA GLN A 19 -7.43 -8.55 -4.29
C GLN A 19 -7.22 -7.88 -2.92
N ALA A 20 -6.14 -7.11 -2.76
CA ALA A 20 -5.84 -6.38 -1.53
C ALA A 20 -6.94 -5.38 -1.14
N LEU A 21 -7.53 -4.66 -2.10
CA LEU A 21 -8.69 -3.79 -1.85
C LEU A 21 -9.99 -4.53 -1.54
N GLY A 22 -10.05 -5.83 -1.85
CA GLY A 22 -11.22 -6.67 -1.62
C GLY A 22 -11.07 -7.60 -0.43
N LEU A 23 -10.03 -7.46 0.38
CA LEU A 23 -9.81 -8.28 1.56
C LEU A 23 -11.00 -8.11 2.53
N ASP A 24 -11.55 -9.24 2.97
CA ASP A 24 -12.52 -9.26 4.06
C ASP A 24 -11.75 -9.41 5.38
N PRO A 25 -11.88 -8.47 6.33
CA PRO A 25 -11.18 -8.57 7.62
C PRO A 25 -11.54 -9.86 8.37
N SER A 26 -12.75 -10.40 8.21
CA SER A 26 -13.18 -11.63 8.87
C SER A 26 -12.46 -12.87 8.34
N GLU A 27 -12.16 -12.93 7.04
CA GLU A 27 -11.37 -14.01 6.43
C GLU A 27 -9.90 -13.99 6.92
N LEU A 28 -9.41 -12.82 7.31
CA LEU A 28 -8.09 -12.62 7.91
C LEU A 28 -8.08 -12.85 9.44
N GLY A 29 -9.23 -13.15 10.04
CA GLY A 29 -9.37 -13.26 11.50
C GLY A 29 -9.20 -11.91 12.22
N PHE A 30 -9.40 -10.80 11.52
CA PHE A 30 -9.32 -9.46 12.08
C PHE A 30 -10.67 -9.02 12.62
N ALA A 31 -10.65 -8.49 13.84
CA ALA A 31 -11.76 -7.79 14.46
C ALA A 31 -11.23 -6.48 15.07
N PRO A 32 -12.08 -5.45 15.26
CA PRO A 32 -11.69 -4.23 15.94
C PRO A 32 -11.10 -4.51 17.32
N ASP A 33 -10.04 -3.78 17.68
CA ASP A 33 -9.46 -3.78 19.03
C ASP A 33 -8.95 -2.38 19.41
N GLU A 34 -8.30 -2.26 20.57
CA GLU A 34 -7.76 -0.98 21.06
C GLU A 34 -6.66 -0.40 20.15
N ALA A 35 -5.85 -1.25 19.51
CA ALA A 35 -4.76 -0.82 18.64
C ALA A 35 -5.23 -0.49 17.21
N PHE A 36 -6.30 -1.14 16.76
CA PHE A 36 -6.87 -1.04 15.41
C PHE A 36 -8.39 -0.98 15.50
N PRO A 37 -8.97 0.14 15.96
CA PRO A 37 -10.40 0.23 16.20
C PRO A 37 -11.22 0.31 14.91
N GLN A 38 -10.68 0.88 13.82
CA GLN A 38 -11.43 1.06 12.57
C GLN A 38 -10.64 0.63 11.34
N VAL A 39 -9.36 0.98 11.24
CA VAL A 39 -8.48 0.68 10.11
C VAL A 39 -7.65 -0.58 10.40
N TYR A 40 -7.78 -1.60 9.57
CA TYR A 40 -6.99 -2.84 9.68
C TYR A 40 -5.89 -2.95 8.62
N GLY A 41 -5.91 -2.07 7.61
CA GLY A 41 -4.93 -2.06 6.54
C GLY A 41 -4.90 -0.76 5.76
N VAL A 42 -3.82 -0.57 4.99
CA VAL A 42 -3.67 0.59 4.11
C VAL A 42 -2.89 0.23 2.85
N LEU A 43 -3.34 0.74 1.70
CA LEU A 43 -2.57 0.73 0.46
C LEU A 43 -2.18 2.17 0.10
N THR A 44 -0.89 2.40 -0.12
CA THR A 44 -0.36 3.69 -0.58
C THR A 44 0.10 3.56 -2.03
N GLU A 45 -0.54 4.31 -2.93
CA GLU A 45 -0.29 4.27 -4.38
C GLU A 45 0.21 5.59 -4.94
N TRP A 46 1.20 5.53 -5.83
CA TRP A 46 1.66 6.70 -6.61
C TRP A 46 2.21 6.30 -7.97
N ASP A 47 2.14 7.24 -8.91
CA ASP A 47 2.65 7.09 -10.28
C ASP A 47 4.19 7.17 -10.32
N LEU A 48 4.81 6.28 -11.09
CA LEU A 48 6.25 6.23 -11.37
C LEU A 48 6.61 6.76 -12.77
N GLY A 49 5.65 7.28 -13.53
CA GLY A 49 5.86 7.75 -14.90
C GLY A 49 5.86 6.61 -15.92
N GLY A 50 4.90 5.69 -15.80
CA GLY A 50 4.72 4.54 -16.69
C GLY A 50 4.32 3.24 -15.98
N ALA A 51 4.38 3.23 -14.65
CA ALA A 51 3.84 2.18 -13.79
C ALA A 51 3.35 2.82 -12.48
N VAL A 52 2.52 2.11 -11.72
CA VAL A 52 2.08 2.54 -10.38
C VAL A 52 2.71 1.63 -9.35
N ALA A 53 3.27 2.22 -8.30
CA ALA A 53 3.72 1.52 -7.11
C ALA A 53 2.59 1.48 -6.09
N THR A 54 2.40 0.33 -5.44
CA THR A 54 1.42 0.12 -4.38
C THR A 54 2.12 -0.52 -3.20
N VAL A 55 2.21 0.18 -2.06
CA VAL A 55 2.67 -0.41 -0.79
C VAL A 55 1.45 -0.80 0.03
N MET A 56 1.32 -2.08 0.34
CA MET A 56 0.29 -2.64 1.22
C MET A 56 0.86 -2.85 2.62
N SER A 57 0.07 -2.53 3.64
CA SER A 57 0.37 -2.84 5.05
C SER A 57 -0.90 -3.26 5.76
N LEU A 58 -0.83 -4.32 6.58
CA LEU A 58 -1.94 -4.84 7.39
C LEU A 58 -1.59 -4.82 8.88
N ARG A 59 -2.62 -4.86 9.74
CA ARG A 59 -2.49 -4.75 11.20
C ARG A 59 -1.70 -5.85 11.88
N ASP A 60 -1.53 -7.00 11.25
CA ASP A 60 -0.68 -8.11 11.73
C ASP A 60 0.81 -7.90 11.41
N GLY A 61 1.14 -6.85 10.65
CA GLY A 61 2.48 -6.56 10.16
C GLY A 61 2.77 -7.13 8.77
N SER A 62 1.81 -7.78 8.12
CA SER A 62 1.95 -8.20 6.73
C SER A 62 2.13 -6.98 5.83
N ALA A 63 3.12 -7.04 4.94
CA ALA A 63 3.44 -5.94 4.05
C ALA A 63 3.91 -6.45 2.69
N SER A 64 3.50 -5.74 1.65
CA SER A 64 3.89 -6.03 0.28
C SER A 64 4.13 -4.76 -0.53
N LEU A 65 5.04 -4.83 -1.51
CA LEU A 65 5.09 -3.90 -2.63
C LEU A 65 4.52 -4.59 -3.86
N TYR A 66 3.64 -3.92 -4.58
CA TYR A 66 3.19 -4.29 -5.92
C TYR A 66 3.56 -3.18 -6.90
N THR A 67 3.86 -3.55 -8.13
CA THR A 67 3.95 -2.61 -9.25
C THR A 67 3.04 -3.05 -10.38
N THR A 68 2.50 -2.12 -11.15
CA THR A 68 1.79 -2.45 -12.40
C THR A 68 2.74 -2.87 -13.52
N SER A 69 3.95 -3.35 -13.20
CA SER A 69 4.96 -3.86 -14.12
C SER A 69 5.23 -5.35 -13.85
N ALA A 70 5.81 -6.07 -14.80
CA ALA A 70 5.99 -7.53 -14.73
C ALA A 70 6.94 -8.02 -13.61
N PHE A 71 7.67 -7.12 -12.95
CA PHE A 71 8.61 -7.42 -11.87
C PHE A 71 8.35 -6.47 -10.70
N GLY A 72 7.90 -7.00 -9.56
CA GLY A 72 7.85 -6.18 -8.34
C GLY A 72 6.85 -6.62 -7.29
N ILE A 73 6.82 -7.92 -6.94
CA ILE A 73 6.14 -8.36 -5.72
C ILE A 73 7.21 -8.62 -4.66
N LEU A 74 7.26 -7.78 -3.63
CA LEU A 74 8.12 -7.99 -2.47
C LEU A 74 7.22 -8.19 -1.26
N GLY A 75 7.18 -9.40 -0.71
CA GLY A 75 6.55 -9.69 0.57
C GLY A 75 7.62 -9.79 1.67
N GLY A 76 7.32 -9.30 2.87
CA GLY A 76 8.30 -9.29 3.96
C GLY A 76 7.75 -9.49 5.36
N GLY A 77 6.49 -9.92 5.50
CA GLY A 77 5.82 -10.06 6.80
C GLY A 77 6.53 -10.96 7.81
N GLU A 78 7.41 -11.85 7.38
CA GLU A 78 8.21 -12.72 8.26
C GLU A 78 9.38 -11.98 8.95
N HIS A 79 9.69 -10.75 8.52
CA HIS A 79 10.78 -9.96 9.09
C HIS A 79 10.26 -8.93 10.08
N GLU A 80 10.81 -8.94 11.30
CA GLU A 80 10.37 -8.07 12.39
C GLU A 80 10.41 -6.57 12.03
N SER A 81 11.44 -6.12 11.30
CA SER A 81 11.52 -4.71 10.89
C SER A 81 10.40 -4.30 9.93
N VAL A 82 10.04 -5.20 8.99
CA VAL A 82 8.90 -4.99 8.09
C VAL A 82 7.58 -4.98 8.86
N ARG A 83 7.40 -5.93 9.79
CA ARG A 83 6.19 -6.00 10.62
C ARG A 83 5.95 -4.72 11.42
N LEU A 84 6.99 -4.22 12.09
CA LEU A 84 6.90 -3.00 12.87
C LEU A 84 6.59 -1.78 12.00
N ALA A 85 7.21 -1.69 10.82
CA ALA A 85 6.92 -0.61 9.87
C ALA A 85 5.49 -0.68 9.35
N ALA A 86 4.98 -1.87 9.04
CA ALA A 86 3.63 -2.07 8.52
C ALA A 86 2.55 -1.77 9.58
N VAL A 87 2.72 -2.27 10.81
CA VAL A 87 1.85 -1.93 11.95
C VAL A 87 1.80 -0.41 12.14
N ARG A 88 2.97 0.25 12.12
CA ARG A 88 3.03 1.70 12.28
C ARG A 88 2.33 2.44 11.15
N HIS A 89 2.43 1.95 9.92
CA HIS A 89 1.76 2.54 8.76
C HIS A 89 0.23 2.47 8.90
N VAL A 90 -0.31 1.34 9.37
CA VAL A 90 -1.75 1.19 9.64
C VAL A 90 -2.19 2.11 10.78
N GLN A 91 -1.43 2.19 11.88
CA GLN A 91 -1.73 3.08 13.00
C GLN A 91 -1.75 4.55 12.59
N VAL A 92 -0.80 4.98 11.75
CA VAL A 92 -0.81 6.34 11.20
C VAL A 92 -2.02 6.54 10.31
N ALA A 93 -2.48 5.53 9.58
CA ALA A 93 -3.65 5.66 8.72
C ALA A 93 -4.96 5.88 9.48
N GLU A 94 -5.10 5.32 10.68
CA GLU A 94 -6.24 5.57 11.59
C GLU A 94 -6.42 7.07 11.85
N ASP A 95 -5.33 7.81 12.09
CA ASP A 95 -5.37 9.27 12.33
C ASP A 95 -5.95 10.07 11.15
N PHE A 96 -5.93 9.49 9.95
CA PHE A 96 -6.40 10.11 8.71
C PHE A 96 -7.80 9.65 8.30
N LEU A 97 -8.41 8.70 9.02
CA LEU A 97 -9.78 8.27 8.73
C LEU A 97 -10.81 9.43 8.79
N PRO A 98 -10.74 10.41 9.72
CA PRO A 98 -11.69 11.53 9.75
C PRO A 98 -11.71 12.42 8.50
N GLN A 99 -10.64 12.41 7.70
CA GLN A 99 -10.52 13.16 6.45
C GLN A 99 -10.68 12.27 5.20
N ALA A 100 -10.89 10.97 5.40
CA ALA A 100 -11.07 10.02 4.32
C ALA A 100 -12.50 10.05 3.80
N VAL A 101 -12.67 9.65 2.53
CA VAL A 101 -13.98 9.54 1.89
C VAL A 101 -14.26 8.10 1.55
N ALA A 102 -15.36 7.53 2.08
CA ALA A 102 -15.83 6.21 1.72
C ALA A 102 -15.95 6.07 0.18
N THR A 103 -15.46 4.98 -0.37
CA THR A 103 -15.37 4.84 -1.83
C THR A 103 -15.50 3.40 -2.30
N THR A 104 -15.99 3.27 -3.54
CA THR A 104 -15.93 2.04 -4.33
C THR A 104 -15.02 2.19 -5.55
N ASP A 105 -14.34 3.34 -5.67
CA ASP A 105 -13.35 3.61 -6.71
C ASP A 105 -12.20 2.60 -6.63
N ARG A 106 -11.71 2.19 -7.79
CA ARG A 106 -10.57 1.29 -7.95
C ARG A 106 -9.58 1.78 -9.01
N GLN A 107 -9.69 3.02 -9.45
CA GLN A 107 -8.71 3.62 -10.35
C GLN A 107 -7.36 3.75 -9.63
N HIS A 108 -6.27 3.54 -10.38
CA HIS A 108 -4.93 3.80 -9.85
C HIS A 108 -4.68 5.30 -9.70
N ALA A 109 -3.69 5.64 -8.87
CA ALA A 109 -3.12 6.97 -8.85
C ALA A 109 -2.54 7.33 -10.23
N ALA A 110 -2.66 8.59 -10.64
CA ALA A 110 -2.14 9.09 -11.90
C ALA A 110 -1.54 10.48 -11.73
N GLY A 111 -0.46 10.76 -12.47
CA GLY A 111 0.17 12.08 -12.47
C GLY A 111 0.74 12.43 -11.10
N ASP A 112 0.25 13.53 -10.52
CA ASP A 112 0.73 14.03 -9.23
C ASP A 112 0.00 13.44 -8.01
N GLU A 113 -1.03 12.62 -8.21
CA GLU A 113 -1.83 12.09 -7.10
C GLU A 113 -1.08 11.01 -6.32
N VAL A 114 -1.22 11.05 -4.99
CA VAL A 114 -0.95 9.91 -4.10
C VAL A 114 -2.26 9.47 -3.48
N ARG A 115 -2.59 8.19 -3.60
CA ARG A 115 -3.82 7.61 -3.04
C ARG A 115 -3.49 6.75 -1.83
N TYR A 116 -4.23 6.94 -0.75
CA TYR A 116 -4.18 6.10 0.44
C TYR A 116 -5.54 5.44 0.64
N TRP A 117 -5.62 4.14 0.37
CA TRP A 117 -6.81 3.35 0.57
C TRP A 117 -6.78 2.76 1.97
N LEU A 118 -7.57 3.32 2.87
CA LEU A 118 -7.74 2.85 4.24
C LEU A 118 -8.75 1.70 4.19
N LEU A 119 -8.30 0.51 4.57
CA LEU A 119 -9.13 -0.68 4.67
C LEU A 119 -9.72 -0.72 6.08
N THR A 120 -11.03 -0.55 6.19
CA THR A 120 -11.75 -0.48 7.45
C THR A 120 -12.75 -1.62 7.58
N TYR A 121 -13.19 -1.89 8.82
CA TYR A 121 -14.21 -2.93 9.06
C TYR A 121 -15.58 -2.60 8.44
N ASP A 122 -15.82 -1.36 8.00
CA ASP A 122 -17.05 -0.91 7.35
C ASP A 122 -16.92 -0.63 5.84
N GLY A 123 -15.72 -0.78 5.26
CA GLY A 123 -15.50 -0.59 3.82
C GLY A 123 -14.10 -0.09 3.48
N VAL A 124 -13.98 0.58 2.34
CA VAL A 124 -12.74 1.24 1.92
C VAL A 124 -12.95 2.74 1.91
N HIS A 125 -12.03 3.46 2.52
CA HIS A 125 -12.01 4.93 2.52
C HIS A 125 -10.75 5.42 1.82
N LEU A 126 -10.85 6.55 1.12
CA LEU A 126 -9.77 7.11 0.33
C LEU A 126 -9.35 8.47 0.86
N VAL A 127 -8.06 8.60 1.13
CA VAL A 127 -7.37 9.86 1.35
C VAL A 127 -6.51 10.15 0.12
N ARG A 128 -6.44 11.42 -0.29
CA ARG A 128 -5.64 11.86 -1.44
C ARG A 128 -4.59 12.87 -0.99
N GLY A 129 -3.38 12.74 -1.52
CA GLY A 129 -2.29 13.71 -1.40
C GLY A 129 -1.73 14.09 -2.77
N SER A 130 -0.79 15.04 -2.77
CA SER A 130 -0.04 15.50 -3.94
C SER A 130 1.44 15.16 -3.79
N MET A 131 2.00 14.46 -4.77
CA MET A 131 3.42 14.11 -4.83
C MET A 131 4.30 15.38 -4.87
N ALA A 132 3.90 16.41 -5.60
CA ALA A 132 4.58 17.70 -5.63
C ALA A 132 4.57 18.38 -4.26
N ALA A 133 3.42 18.40 -3.57
CA ALA A 133 3.32 18.97 -2.23
C ALA A 133 4.08 18.16 -1.17
N LEU A 134 4.13 16.83 -1.31
CA LEU A 134 4.94 15.95 -0.46
C LEU A 134 6.43 16.26 -0.61
N ARG A 135 6.89 16.45 -1.86
CA ARG A 135 8.29 16.82 -2.17
C ARG A 135 8.66 18.19 -1.63
N SER A 136 7.76 19.17 -1.70
CA SER A 136 7.97 20.51 -1.12
C SER A 136 7.75 20.57 0.39
N GLY A 137 7.16 19.52 0.98
CA GLY A 137 6.94 19.37 2.42
C GLY A 137 5.64 19.96 2.96
N GLY A 138 4.74 20.42 2.09
CA GLY A 138 3.49 21.08 2.48
C GLY A 138 2.25 20.19 2.51
N ASP A 139 2.35 18.92 2.10
CA ASP A 139 1.17 18.04 2.04
C ASP A 139 0.73 17.53 3.42
N PRO A 140 -0.56 17.65 3.80
CA PRO A 140 -1.08 17.14 5.07
C PRO A 140 -0.88 15.62 5.25
N THR A 141 -0.84 14.85 4.16
CA THR A 141 -0.66 13.39 4.16
C THR A 141 0.80 12.96 4.33
N ARG A 142 1.71 13.89 4.62
CA ARG A 142 3.15 13.59 4.78
C ARG A 142 3.41 12.45 5.76
N ALA A 143 2.69 12.38 6.88
CA ALA A 143 2.88 11.31 7.86
C ALA A 143 2.56 9.93 7.29
N LEU A 144 1.43 9.80 6.56
CA LEU A 144 1.05 8.60 5.82
C LEU A 144 2.13 8.20 4.80
N PHE A 145 2.56 9.15 3.96
CA PHE A 145 3.56 8.88 2.94
C PHE A 145 4.88 8.40 3.54
N VAL A 146 5.37 9.08 4.59
CA VAL A 146 6.60 8.72 5.27
C VAL A 146 6.51 7.31 5.86
N ALA A 147 5.39 6.95 6.50
CA ALA A 147 5.20 5.61 7.03
C ALA A 147 5.22 4.53 5.93
N ALA A 148 4.59 4.78 4.77
CA ALA A 148 4.67 3.90 3.61
C ALA A 148 6.10 3.76 3.06
N GLN A 149 6.87 4.85 3.02
CA GLN A 149 8.27 4.81 2.57
C GLN A 149 9.18 4.02 3.53
N TYR A 150 8.89 4.02 4.84
CA TYR A 150 9.59 3.14 5.78
C TYR A 150 9.34 1.67 5.48
N VAL A 151 8.08 1.28 5.25
CA VAL A 151 7.74 -0.09 4.83
C VAL A 151 8.50 -0.48 3.56
N LEU A 152 8.47 0.38 2.53
CA LEU A 152 9.21 0.17 1.28
C LEU A 152 10.72 0.00 1.51
N THR A 153 11.30 0.78 2.43
CA THR A 153 12.72 0.71 2.76
C THR A 153 13.06 -0.65 3.38
N GLU A 154 12.27 -1.12 4.34
CA GLU A 154 12.48 -2.44 4.96
C GLU A 154 12.32 -3.58 3.95
N LEU A 155 11.29 -3.52 3.09
CA LEU A 155 11.09 -4.50 2.02
C LEU A 155 12.28 -4.57 1.05
N ARG A 156 12.87 -3.42 0.68
CA ARG A 156 14.04 -3.38 -0.22
C ARG A 156 15.28 -4.00 0.39
N ARG A 157 15.52 -3.79 1.68
CA ARG A 157 16.68 -4.38 2.39
C ARG A 157 16.68 -5.91 2.34
N LEU A 158 15.51 -6.55 2.25
CA LEU A 158 15.41 -8.01 2.11
C LEU A 158 15.96 -8.51 0.77
N VAL A 159 15.78 -7.73 -0.29
CA VAL A 159 16.28 -8.07 -1.64
C VAL A 159 17.76 -7.75 -1.76
N GLU A 160 18.19 -6.61 -1.23
CA GLU A 160 19.58 -6.16 -1.29
C GLU A 160 20.52 -6.95 -0.36
N GLY A 161 19.98 -7.48 0.75
CA GLY A 161 20.71 -8.33 1.70
C GLY A 161 20.76 -9.82 1.33
N ALA A 162 20.04 -10.25 0.29
CA ALA A 162 20.08 -11.63 -0.17
C ALA A 162 21.40 -11.90 -0.93
N PRO A 163 22.23 -12.87 -0.51
CA PRO A 163 23.39 -13.25 -1.31
C PRO A 163 22.91 -13.78 -2.66
N ILE A 164 23.49 -13.26 -3.74
CA ILE A 164 23.32 -13.78 -5.09
C ILE A 164 23.84 -15.23 -5.05
N SER A 165 22.94 -16.21 -5.09
CA SER A 165 23.30 -17.62 -5.23
C SER A 165 23.61 -17.97 -6.67
#